data_AF-A0A925C996-F1
#
_entry.id   AF-A0A925C996-F1
#
_cell.length_a   1.000
_cell.length_b   1.000
_cell.length_c   1.000
_cell.angle_alpha   90.00
_cell.angle_beta   90.00
_cell.angle_gamma   90.00
#
_symmetry.space_group_name_H-M   'P 1'
#
loop_
_entity.id
_entity.type
_entity.pdbx_description
1 polymer ?
#
loop_
_entity_poly.entity_id
_entity_poly.type
_entity_poly.pdbx_seq_one_letter_code
_entity_poly.pdbx_strand_id
1 'polypeptide(L)'
;MRQGHKPSDHPRPGDGQSEPQAPAMELQEESELVFSRAAVREVDRLATSEYGLPSMVLMENAALGLVSAVAEVTAHHDDPGVLICCGGGSNGGDGLAAARHLHNEGYRVGVLMVGPASSYKGDAATQLAIVRKMGIHLRSADEANPERTLAELASELGGPGVLVDALIGTGLDRPIKGPMAALIDAINNIKKASRDGCKVVSADLPSGLDADSGRPLGTGVSGAVRADLTVTFVGLKKGFTAFEAQEFLGEVVVWGIGAPVELTRRLGEPMETTEYPGDVGADQEDWPDHEEESVGRPRE
;
A
#
# COMPACT_ATOMS: atom_id res chain seq x y z
N MET A 1 15.49 -64.25 -37.15
CA MET A 1 16.12 -64.76 -35.91
C MET A 1 16.49 -63.52 -35.09
N ARG A 2 16.08 -63.26 -33.85
CA ARG A 2 15.22 -63.90 -32.84
C ARG A 2 14.67 -62.73 -31.99
N GLN A 3 13.40 -62.82 -31.60
CA GLN A 3 12.79 -62.46 -30.30
C GLN A 3 13.07 -61.03 -29.76
N GLY A 4 12.12 -60.11 -29.59
CA GLY A 4 10.71 -60.22 -29.21
C GLY A 4 10.59 -60.02 -27.70
N HIS A 5 10.18 -58.83 -27.23
CA HIS A 5 9.56 -58.59 -25.92
C HIS A 5 8.53 -57.47 -26.06
N LYS A 6 7.29 -57.79 -25.67
CA LYS A 6 6.11 -56.91 -25.60
C LYS A 6 6.17 -56.01 -24.35
N PRO A 7 5.39 -54.92 -24.32
CA PRO A 7 5.36 -53.96 -23.20
C PRO A 7 4.65 -54.57 -21.98
N SER A 8 5.16 -54.28 -20.78
CA SER A 8 4.50 -54.66 -19.53
C SER A 8 3.68 -53.49 -19.00
N ASP A 9 2.37 -53.67 -19.01
CA ASP A 9 1.39 -52.91 -18.24
C ASP A 9 1.69 -53.01 -16.74
N HIS A 10 1.85 -51.85 -16.10
CA HIS A 10 1.73 -51.73 -14.65
C HIS A 10 0.64 -50.71 -14.29
N PRO A 11 -0.17 -51.03 -13.27
CA PRO A 11 -1.46 -50.42 -13.02
C PRO A 11 -1.32 -49.02 -12.45
N ARG A 12 -2.28 -48.14 -12.76
CA ARG A 12 -2.48 -46.88 -12.06
C ARG A 12 -3.15 -47.16 -10.71
N PRO A 13 -2.56 -46.83 -9.56
CA PRO A 13 -3.32 -46.47 -8.37
C PRO A 13 -3.66 -44.98 -8.53
N GLY A 14 -4.93 -44.58 -8.62
CA GLY A 14 -5.93 -44.81 -7.59
C GLY A 14 -6.08 -43.48 -6.86
N ASP A 15 -7.17 -42.79 -7.19
CA ASP A 15 -7.61 -41.55 -6.58
C ASP A 15 -7.58 -41.64 -5.04
N GLY A 16 -7.23 -40.52 -4.40
CA GLY A 16 -7.41 -40.34 -2.97
C GLY A 16 -6.12 -40.13 -2.19
N GLN A 17 -5.48 -38.99 -2.40
CA GLN A 17 -4.83 -38.30 -1.30
C GLN A 17 -5.32 -36.86 -1.31
N SER A 18 -6.24 -36.59 -0.39
CA SER A 18 -6.62 -35.25 0.03
C SER A 18 -5.34 -34.48 0.36
N GLU A 19 -5.03 -33.47 -0.44
CA GLU A 19 -4.09 -32.43 -0.03
C GLU A 19 -4.54 -31.91 1.34
N PRO A 20 -3.61 -31.68 2.29
CA PRO A 20 -3.97 -31.00 3.52
C PRO A 20 -4.35 -29.57 3.15
N GLN A 21 -5.65 -29.33 2.95
CA GLN A 21 -6.21 -27.99 2.92
C GLN A 21 -5.93 -27.38 4.29
N ALA A 22 -5.00 -26.43 4.33
CA ALA A 22 -4.95 -25.48 5.43
C ALA A 22 -6.36 -24.89 5.61
N PRO A 23 -6.87 -24.75 6.85
CA PRO A 23 -8.24 -24.33 7.05
C PRO A 23 -8.42 -22.93 6.47
N ALA A 24 -9.21 -22.82 5.40
CA ALA A 24 -9.59 -21.58 4.72
C ALA A 24 -10.63 -20.79 5.52
N MET A 25 -10.54 -20.76 6.86
CA MET A 25 -11.66 -20.39 7.74
C MET A 25 -11.36 -19.27 8.74
N GLU A 26 -10.23 -18.54 8.65
CA GLU A 26 -9.93 -17.45 9.61
C GLU A 26 -9.57 -16.10 8.98
N LEU A 27 -9.43 -15.98 7.65
CA LEU A 27 -9.09 -14.70 7.00
C LEU A 27 -10.30 -13.81 6.66
N GLN A 28 -11.54 -14.31 6.80
CA GLN A 28 -12.74 -13.53 6.48
C GLN A 28 -13.16 -12.57 7.61
N GLU A 29 -12.94 -12.92 8.88
CA GLU A 29 -13.36 -12.07 10.01
C GLU A 29 -12.50 -10.81 10.19
N GLU A 30 -11.23 -10.81 9.78
CA GLU A 30 -10.37 -9.61 9.87
C GLU A 30 -10.72 -8.55 8.83
N SER A 31 -11.39 -8.93 7.74
CA SER A 31 -11.83 -8.01 6.68
C SER A 31 -12.98 -7.08 7.12
N GLU A 32 -13.56 -7.34 8.30
CA GLU A 32 -14.64 -6.55 8.88
C GLU A 32 -14.18 -5.56 9.96
N LEU A 33 -12.88 -5.48 10.28
CA LEU A 33 -12.38 -4.55 11.30
C LEU A 33 -11.71 -3.31 10.69
N VAL A 34 -12.04 -2.15 11.24
CA VAL A 34 -11.39 -0.87 10.98
C VAL A 34 -10.67 -0.35 12.22
N PHE A 35 -9.59 0.37 12.00
CA PHE A 35 -8.72 0.87 13.05
C PHE A 35 -8.59 2.39 12.95
N SER A 36 -8.78 3.07 14.08
CA SER A 36 -8.35 4.46 14.19
C SER A 36 -6.83 4.53 14.27
N ARG A 37 -6.26 5.71 13.98
CA ARG A 37 -4.85 6.02 14.27
C ARG A 37 -4.45 5.65 15.69
N ALA A 38 -5.30 5.99 16.66
CA ALA A 38 -5.04 5.70 18.06
C ALA A 38 -4.98 4.19 18.31
N ALA A 39 -5.91 3.42 17.71
CA ALA A 39 -5.94 1.97 17.83
C ALA A 39 -4.69 1.31 17.22
N VAL A 40 -4.26 1.70 16.01
CA VAL A 40 -3.04 1.14 15.38
C VAL A 40 -1.80 1.43 16.24
N ARG A 41 -1.64 2.67 16.73
CA ARG A 41 -0.51 3.02 17.62
C ARG A 41 -0.54 2.23 18.92
N GLU A 42 -1.73 1.93 19.42
CA GLU A 42 -1.89 1.12 20.62
C GLU A 42 -1.59 -0.35 20.36
N VAL A 43 -1.89 -0.88 19.17
CA VAL A 43 -1.44 -2.22 18.74
C VAL A 43 0.09 -2.28 18.78
N ASP A 44 0.81 -1.33 18.17
CA ASP A 44 2.29 -1.34 18.18
C ASP A 44 2.85 -1.27 19.62
N ARG A 45 2.27 -0.39 20.45
CA ARG A 45 2.68 -0.20 21.84
C ARG A 45 2.45 -1.47 22.67
N LEU A 46 1.29 -2.11 22.54
CA LEU A 46 0.94 -3.31 23.32
C LEU A 46 1.64 -4.56 22.79
N ALA A 47 1.86 -4.68 21.49
CA ALA A 47 2.71 -5.73 20.92
C ALA A 47 4.12 -5.69 21.54
N THR A 48 4.67 -4.48 21.71
CA THR A 48 5.98 -4.31 22.36
C THR A 48 5.92 -4.53 23.86
N SER A 49 4.99 -3.86 24.55
CA SER A 49 5.00 -3.79 26.03
C SER A 49 4.33 -4.97 26.74
N GLU A 50 3.30 -5.58 26.16
CA GLU A 50 2.61 -6.75 26.74
C GLU A 50 3.17 -8.08 26.19
N TYR A 51 3.47 -8.13 24.89
CA TYR A 51 3.90 -9.37 24.22
C TYR A 51 5.41 -9.47 24.01
N GLY A 52 6.17 -8.40 24.29
CA GLY A 52 7.62 -8.39 24.17
C GLY A 52 8.15 -8.43 22.74
N LEU A 53 7.30 -8.15 21.73
CA LEU A 53 7.72 -8.08 20.33
C LEU A 53 8.53 -6.80 20.09
N PRO A 54 9.82 -6.89 19.72
CA PRO A 54 10.60 -5.68 19.46
C PRO A 54 9.99 -4.87 18.31
N SER A 55 9.92 -3.55 18.44
CA SER A 55 9.39 -2.66 17.39
C SER A 55 10.14 -2.81 16.05
N MET A 56 11.44 -3.14 16.09
CA MET A 56 12.22 -3.46 14.89
C MET A 56 11.67 -4.66 14.14
N VAL A 57 11.14 -5.68 14.83
CA VAL A 57 10.54 -6.86 14.18
C VAL A 57 9.23 -6.47 13.49
N LEU A 58 8.41 -5.62 14.11
CA LEU A 58 7.18 -5.10 13.51
C LEU A 58 7.49 -4.33 12.21
N MET A 59 8.48 -3.43 12.25
CA MET A 59 8.97 -2.67 11.09
C MET A 59 9.51 -3.57 9.97
N GLU A 60 10.29 -4.59 10.31
CA GLU A 60 10.79 -5.57 9.34
C GLU A 60 9.65 -6.33 8.66
N ASN A 61 8.62 -6.72 9.40
CA ASN A 61 7.45 -7.39 8.84
C ASN A 61 6.63 -6.46 7.93
N ALA A 62 6.47 -5.19 8.32
CA ALA A 62 5.84 -4.16 7.48
C ALA A 62 6.60 -3.97 6.16
N ALA A 63 7.92 -3.91 6.22
CA ALA A 63 8.79 -3.78 5.06
C ALA A 63 8.63 -4.95 4.07
N LEU A 64 8.45 -6.18 4.55
CA LEU A 64 8.19 -7.34 3.67
C LEU A 64 6.89 -7.20 2.89
N GLY A 65 5.87 -6.54 3.45
CA GLY A 65 4.65 -6.21 2.71
C GLY A 65 4.89 -5.24 1.57
N LEU A 66 5.74 -4.22 1.79
CA LEU A 66 6.15 -3.30 0.73
C LEU A 66 6.98 -3.99 -0.35
N VAL A 67 7.87 -4.90 0.02
CA VAL A 67 8.66 -5.71 -0.91
C VAL A 67 7.72 -6.55 -1.78
N SER A 68 6.76 -7.24 -1.17
CA SER A 68 5.76 -8.05 -1.88
C SER A 68 4.96 -7.21 -2.87
N ALA A 69 4.48 -6.04 -2.45
CA ALA A 69 3.72 -5.13 -3.30
C ALA A 69 4.57 -4.58 -4.46
N VAL A 70 5.83 -4.23 -4.21
CA VAL A 70 6.75 -3.79 -5.27
C VAL A 70 6.96 -4.90 -6.29
N ALA A 71 7.20 -6.14 -5.85
CA ALA A 71 7.36 -7.28 -6.74
C ALA A 71 6.11 -7.53 -7.58
N GLU A 72 4.92 -7.39 -6.99
CA GLU A 72 3.64 -7.53 -7.70
C GLU A 72 3.45 -6.47 -8.78
N VAL A 73 3.56 -5.19 -8.43
CA VAL A 73 3.29 -4.09 -9.37
C VAL A 73 4.34 -3.96 -10.47
N THR A 74 5.50 -4.60 -10.30
CA THR A 74 6.60 -4.60 -11.27
C THR A 74 6.83 -5.94 -11.95
N ALA A 75 5.96 -6.94 -11.76
CA ALA A 75 6.11 -8.29 -12.30
C ALA A 75 6.23 -8.36 -13.84
N HIS A 76 5.85 -7.29 -14.55
CA HIS A 76 5.90 -7.19 -16.01
C HIS A 76 6.93 -6.18 -16.52
N HIS A 77 7.75 -5.62 -15.64
CA HIS A 77 8.79 -4.66 -16.00
C HIS A 77 10.15 -5.36 -16.07
N ASP A 78 10.87 -5.13 -17.17
CA ASP A 78 12.26 -5.56 -17.30
C ASP A 78 13.17 -4.60 -16.51
N ASP A 79 13.83 -5.09 -15.45
CA ASP A 79 14.77 -4.35 -14.59
C ASP A 79 14.22 -2.98 -14.07
N PRO A 80 13.11 -2.98 -13.31
CA PRO A 80 12.48 -1.77 -12.84
C PRO A 80 13.35 -1.03 -11.81
N GLY A 81 13.55 0.27 -12.05
CA GLY A 81 14.08 1.15 -11.01
C GLY A 81 13.06 1.33 -9.88
N VAL A 82 13.51 1.20 -8.63
CA VAL A 82 12.69 1.41 -7.43
C VAL A 82 13.14 2.69 -6.75
N LEU A 83 12.24 3.66 -6.64
CA LEU A 83 12.49 4.92 -5.95
C LEU A 83 11.67 5.00 -4.67
N ILE A 84 12.31 5.11 -3.50
CA ILE A 84 11.62 5.10 -2.21
C ILE A 84 11.77 6.46 -1.53
N CYS A 85 10.65 7.10 -1.23
CA CYS A 85 10.60 8.40 -0.54
C CYS A 85 10.36 8.17 0.96
N CYS A 86 11.38 8.35 1.79
CA CYS A 86 11.34 8.05 3.22
C CYS A 86 11.22 9.33 4.06
N GLY A 87 10.16 9.43 4.87
CA GLY A 87 10.07 10.43 5.95
C GLY A 87 10.96 10.10 7.15
N GLY A 88 11.02 10.98 8.15
CA GLY A 88 11.84 10.77 9.36
C GLY A 88 11.21 9.88 10.45
N GLY A 89 9.94 9.49 10.28
CA GLY A 89 9.18 8.69 11.25
C GLY A 89 9.25 7.18 10.99
N SER A 90 8.37 6.41 11.66
CA SER A 90 8.30 4.94 11.52
C SER A 90 8.06 4.52 10.06
N ASN A 91 7.14 5.18 9.35
CA ASN A 91 6.83 4.86 7.95
C ASN A 91 8.07 4.94 7.05
N GLY A 92 8.93 5.94 7.28
CA GLY A 92 10.20 6.04 6.57
C GLY A 92 11.20 4.96 6.96
N GLY A 93 11.15 4.47 8.20
CA GLY A 93 11.87 3.28 8.64
C GLY A 93 11.42 2.02 7.91
N ASP A 94 10.10 1.81 7.75
CA ASP A 94 9.53 0.71 6.96
C ASP A 94 10.03 0.78 5.50
N GLY A 95 10.02 1.97 4.91
CA GLY A 95 10.58 2.21 3.57
C GLY A 95 12.09 1.94 3.46
N LEU A 96 12.88 2.31 4.48
CA LEU A 96 14.32 2.03 4.51
C LEU A 96 14.62 0.52 4.65
N ALA A 97 13.85 -0.18 5.47
CA ALA A 97 13.92 -1.63 5.58
C ALA A 97 13.52 -2.31 4.26
N ALA A 98 12.48 -1.83 3.59
CA ALA A 98 12.07 -2.32 2.28
C ALA A 98 13.15 -2.07 1.21
N ALA A 99 13.79 -0.89 1.23
CA ALA A 99 14.91 -0.56 0.35
C ALA A 99 16.04 -1.58 0.46
N ARG A 100 16.36 -2.00 1.69
CA ARG A 100 17.38 -3.01 1.96
C ARG A 100 17.00 -4.37 1.36
N HIS A 101 15.77 -4.83 1.58
CA HIS A 101 15.30 -6.12 1.07
C HIS A 101 15.24 -6.13 -0.45
N LEU A 102 14.67 -5.10 -1.08
CA LEU A 102 14.62 -4.96 -2.54
C LEU A 102 16.02 -4.90 -3.16
N HIS A 103 16.97 -4.23 -2.51
CA HIS A 103 18.36 -4.25 -2.97
C HIS A 103 18.96 -5.66 -2.92
N ASN A 104 18.69 -6.44 -1.87
CA ASN A 104 19.13 -7.84 -1.78
C ASN A 104 18.49 -8.74 -2.84
N GLU A 105 17.28 -8.41 -3.31
CA GLU A 105 16.60 -9.09 -4.42
C GLU A 105 17.10 -8.68 -5.80
N GLY A 106 18.03 -7.71 -5.87
CA GLY A 106 18.69 -7.29 -7.11
C GLY A 106 18.07 -6.08 -7.80
N TYR A 107 17.08 -5.42 -7.19
CA TYR A 107 16.49 -4.21 -7.75
C TYR A 107 17.49 -3.03 -7.76
N ARG A 108 17.36 -2.16 -8.76
CA ARG A 108 18.03 -0.86 -8.79
C ARG A 108 17.30 0.13 -7.88
N VAL A 109 17.70 0.18 -6.62
CA VAL A 109 17.05 0.98 -5.58
C VAL A 109 17.73 2.34 -5.39
N GLY A 110 16.93 3.41 -5.42
CA GLY A 110 17.29 4.74 -4.94
C GLY A 110 16.36 5.20 -3.83
N VAL A 111 16.92 5.88 -2.83
CA VAL A 111 16.16 6.36 -1.66
C VAL A 111 16.29 7.88 -1.53
N LEU A 112 15.15 8.57 -1.51
CA LEU A 112 15.07 9.97 -1.13
C LEU A 112 14.74 10.08 0.36
N MET A 113 15.64 10.69 1.12
CA MET A 113 15.43 11.01 2.53
C MET A 113 14.85 12.42 2.67
N VAL A 114 13.76 12.56 3.44
CA VAL A 114 13.22 13.87 3.78
C VAL A 114 13.82 14.38 5.09
N GLY A 115 14.68 15.39 4.97
CA GLY A 115 15.40 16.00 6.08
C GLY A 115 16.77 15.37 6.36
N PRO A 116 17.50 15.92 7.34
CA PRO A 116 18.86 15.48 7.65
C PRO A 116 18.84 14.11 8.33
N ALA A 117 19.94 13.35 8.19
CA ALA A 117 20.11 12.04 8.84
C ALA A 117 19.81 12.03 10.34
N SER A 118 20.08 13.16 11.01
CA SER A 118 19.86 13.34 12.44
C SER A 118 18.38 13.41 12.83
N SER A 119 17.45 13.62 11.89
CA SER A 119 16.01 13.61 12.15
C SER A 119 15.44 12.20 12.34
N TYR A 120 16.10 11.18 11.78
CA TYR A 120 15.73 9.78 11.93
C TYR A 120 16.13 9.29 13.33
N LYS A 121 15.21 8.61 14.02
CA LYS A 121 15.39 8.14 15.41
C LYS A 121 14.99 6.68 15.55
N GLY A 122 15.44 6.05 16.64
CA GLY A 122 15.09 4.67 16.98
C GLY A 122 15.35 3.71 15.82
N ASP A 123 14.33 2.92 15.51
CA ASP A 123 14.34 1.91 14.46
C ASP A 123 14.64 2.47 13.07
N ALA A 124 14.04 3.61 12.71
CA ALA A 124 14.32 4.27 11.43
C ALA A 124 15.78 4.71 11.29
N ALA A 125 16.41 5.16 12.39
CA ALA A 125 17.84 5.49 12.40
C ALA A 125 18.71 4.24 12.21
N THR A 126 18.31 3.11 12.80
CA THR A 126 18.98 1.83 12.64
C THR A 126 18.94 1.37 11.18
N GLN A 127 17.76 1.41 10.55
CA GLN A 127 17.62 1.06 9.13
C GLN A 127 18.43 1.98 8.23
N LEU A 128 18.39 3.29 8.47
CA LEU A 128 19.19 4.25 7.72
C LEU A 128 20.69 3.94 7.80
N ALA A 129 21.18 3.57 8.99
CA ALA A 129 22.58 3.20 9.17
C ALA A 129 22.96 1.93 8.40
N ILE A 130 22.05 0.96 8.30
CA ILE A 130 22.25 -0.28 7.53
C ILE A 130 22.28 0.02 6.02
N VAL A 131 21.25 0.72 5.51
CA VAL A 131 21.13 1.10 4.09
C VAL A 131 22.39 1.85 3.62
N ARG A 132 22.92 2.76 4.44
CA ARG A 132 24.19 3.46 4.17
C ARG A 132 25.39 2.52 4.08
N LYS A 133 25.52 1.58 5.01
CA LYS A 133 26.64 0.61 5.02
C LYS A 133 26.58 -0.35 3.84
N MET A 134 25.40 -0.59 3.28
CA MET A 134 25.21 -1.39 2.07
C MET A 134 25.55 -0.62 0.79
N GLY A 135 25.75 0.70 0.86
CA GLY A 135 26.04 1.52 -0.31
C GLY A 135 24.84 1.73 -1.23
N ILE A 136 23.61 1.56 -0.72
CA ILE A 136 22.39 1.87 -1.46
C ILE A 136 22.36 3.38 -1.75
N HIS A 137 21.95 3.74 -2.97
CA HIS A 137 21.96 5.12 -3.45
C HIS A 137 20.98 5.97 -2.63
N LEU A 138 21.52 6.91 -1.86
CA LEU A 138 20.77 7.76 -0.92
C LEU A 138 20.96 9.24 -1.27
N ARG A 139 19.85 9.97 -1.36
CA ARG A 139 19.83 11.44 -1.54
C ARG A 139 18.99 12.08 -0.46
N SER A 140 19.50 13.11 0.19
CA SER A 140 18.67 13.98 1.01
C SER A 140 17.97 15.00 0.12
N ALA A 141 16.66 15.17 0.31
CA ALA A 141 15.89 16.19 -0.38
C ALA A 141 16.43 17.59 -0.02
N ASP A 142 16.67 18.42 -1.04
CA ASP A 142 16.90 19.86 -0.84
C ASP A 142 15.64 20.48 -0.23
N GLU A 143 15.75 21.13 0.93
CA GLU A 143 14.60 21.77 1.59
C GLU A 143 13.96 22.87 0.72
N ALA A 144 14.75 23.52 -0.14
CA ALA A 144 14.25 24.58 -1.01
C ALA A 144 13.54 24.04 -2.26
N ASN A 145 14.01 22.92 -2.81
CA ASN A 145 13.52 22.35 -4.08
C ASN A 145 13.49 20.81 -4.01
N PRO A 146 12.69 20.21 -3.10
CA PRO A 146 12.72 18.77 -2.91
C PRO A 146 12.20 18.01 -4.13
N GLU A 147 11.25 18.58 -4.89
CA GLU A 147 10.73 18.05 -6.15
C GLU A 147 11.81 17.91 -7.22
N ARG A 148 12.77 18.84 -7.25
CA ARG A 148 13.91 18.77 -8.17
C ARG A 148 14.82 17.62 -7.79
N THR A 149 15.11 17.46 -6.50
CA THR A 149 15.96 16.35 -6.01
C THR A 149 15.33 15.01 -6.35
N LEU A 150 14.01 14.89 -6.19
CA LEU A 150 13.25 13.70 -6.55
C LEU A 150 13.34 13.41 -8.05
N ALA A 151 13.14 14.42 -8.90
CA ALA A 151 13.20 14.26 -10.35
C ALA A 151 14.60 13.87 -10.86
N GLU A 152 15.66 14.45 -10.27
CA GLU A 152 17.04 14.07 -10.60
C GLU A 152 17.35 12.62 -10.20
N LEU A 153 16.93 12.21 -9.00
CA LEU A 153 17.11 10.83 -8.54
C LEU A 153 16.30 9.84 -9.40
N ALA A 154 15.08 10.18 -9.78
CA ALA A 154 14.27 9.39 -10.71
C ALA A 154 14.97 9.24 -12.08
N SER A 155 15.58 10.31 -12.59
CA SER A 155 16.35 10.30 -13.84
C SER A 155 17.62 9.43 -13.74
N GLU A 156 18.32 9.47 -12.61
CA GLU A 156 19.51 8.64 -12.36
C GLU A 156 19.19 7.14 -12.36
N LEU A 157 17.96 6.76 -12.00
CA LEU A 157 17.47 5.38 -12.11
C LEU A 157 16.99 5.02 -13.54
N GLY A 158 17.06 5.94 -14.51
CA GLY A 158 16.55 5.74 -15.86
C GLY A 158 15.03 5.88 -15.98
N GLY A 159 14.39 6.49 -14.96
CA GLY A 159 12.94 6.46 -14.77
C GLY A 159 12.53 5.31 -13.86
N PRO A 160 11.82 5.55 -12.74
CA PRO A 160 11.39 4.47 -11.86
C PRO A 160 10.24 3.68 -12.50
N GLY A 161 10.30 2.35 -12.41
CA GLY A 161 9.15 1.48 -12.65
C GLY A 161 8.16 1.53 -11.49
N VAL A 162 8.66 1.83 -10.28
CA VAL A 162 7.84 2.02 -9.09
C VAL A 162 8.40 3.11 -8.17
N LEU A 163 7.49 3.89 -7.62
CA LEU A 163 7.71 4.87 -6.56
C LEU A 163 7.05 4.37 -5.28
N VAL A 164 7.82 4.23 -4.20
CA VAL A 164 7.28 3.88 -2.88
C VAL A 164 7.16 5.15 -2.04
N ASP A 165 5.92 5.48 -1.68
CA ASP A 165 5.60 6.54 -0.75
C ASP A 165 5.66 6.02 0.69
N ALA A 166 6.78 6.29 1.36
CA ALA A 166 7.03 6.01 2.76
C ALA A 166 7.25 7.31 3.56
N LEU A 167 6.57 8.40 3.15
CA LEU A 167 6.76 9.72 3.75
C LEU A 167 6.05 9.83 5.11
N ILE A 168 4.73 9.61 5.14
CA ILE A 168 3.89 9.81 6.33
C ILE A 168 2.75 8.79 6.36
N GLY A 169 2.77 7.91 7.36
CA GLY A 169 1.66 6.97 7.65
C GLY A 169 0.64 7.56 8.64
N THR A 170 0.22 6.78 9.63
CA THR A 170 -0.67 7.22 10.74
C THR A 170 -0.11 8.36 11.61
N GLY A 171 1.08 8.88 11.32
CA GLY A 171 1.72 10.03 11.98
C GLY A 171 1.03 11.38 11.73
N LEU A 172 0.22 11.50 10.68
CA LEU A 172 -0.28 12.79 10.17
C LEU A 172 -1.29 13.47 11.09
N ASP A 173 -0.87 14.46 11.89
CA ASP A 173 -1.74 15.15 12.86
C ASP A 173 -2.13 16.59 12.47
N ARG A 174 -1.61 17.09 11.33
CA ARG A 174 -1.77 18.48 10.89
C ARG A 174 -1.72 18.59 9.37
N PRO A 175 -2.23 19.71 8.80
CA PRO A 175 -2.12 19.93 7.36
C PRO A 175 -0.66 19.95 6.87
N ILE A 176 -0.39 19.26 5.75
CA ILE A 176 0.93 19.21 5.12
C ILE A 176 1.10 20.47 4.26
N LYS A 177 2.22 21.18 4.47
CA LYS A 177 2.55 22.43 3.77
C LYS A 177 3.99 22.41 3.26
N GLY A 178 4.30 23.36 2.39
CA GLY A 178 5.68 23.66 1.99
C GLY A 178 6.38 22.47 1.30
N PRO A 179 7.66 22.19 1.63
CA PRO A 179 8.47 21.19 0.92
C PRO A 179 7.83 19.80 0.84
N MET A 180 7.15 19.35 1.90
CA MET A 180 6.48 18.04 1.89
C MET A 180 5.27 18.01 0.95
N ALA A 181 4.50 19.10 0.87
CA ALA A 181 3.39 19.19 -0.08
C ALA A 181 3.89 19.20 -1.54
N ALA A 182 5.02 19.88 -1.80
CA ALA A 182 5.68 19.87 -3.10
C ALA A 182 6.17 18.46 -3.50
N LEU A 183 6.70 17.67 -2.55
CA LEU A 183 7.08 16.28 -2.79
C LEU A 183 5.89 15.39 -3.16
N ILE A 184 4.77 15.54 -2.46
CA ILE A 184 3.53 14.81 -2.77
C ILE A 184 3.08 15.10 -4.20
N ASP A 185 3.04 16.38 -4.59
CA ASP A 185 2.70 16.77 -5.95
C ASP A 185 3.72 16.22 -6.97
N ALA A 186 5.01 16.21 -6.63
CA ALA A 186 6.06 15.66 -7.48
C ALA A 186 5.92 14.14 -7.72
N ILE A 187 5.60 13.36 -6.68
CA ILE A 187 5.33 11.91 -6.80
C ILE A 187 4.19 11.67 -7.79
N ASN A 188 3.07 12.37 -7.60
CA ASN A 188 1.89 12.25 -8.48
C ASN A 188 2.21 12.67 -9.93
N ASN A 189 3.01 13.72 -10.10
CA ASN A 189 3.42 14.20 -11.42
C ASN A 189 4.37 13.22 -12.13
N ILE A 190 5.30 12.58 -11.42
CA ILE A 190 6.19 11.55 -12.00
C ILE A 190 5.37 10.37 -12.49
N LYS A 191 4.43 9.87 -11.67
CA LYS A 191 3.49 8.82 -12.07
C LYS A 191 2.74 9.19 -13.36
N LYS A 192 2.14 10.39 -13.38
CA LYS A 192 1.36 10.87 -14.54
C LYS A 192 2.20 11.06 -15.81
N ALA A 193 3.45 11.49 -15.67
CA ALA A 193 4.36 11.75 -16.78
C ALA A 193 5.04 10.48 -17.32
N SER A 194 5.03 9.39 -16.54
CA SER A 194 5.67 8.14 -16.93
C SER A 194 4.98 7.49 -18.12
N ARG A 195 5.73 7.32 -19.22
CA ARG A 195 5.27 6.61 -20.42
C ARG A 195 5.26 5.10 -20.23
N ASP A 196 6.16 4.60 -19.38
CA ASP A 196 6.41 3.18 -19.13
C ASP A 196 5.59 2.64 -17.94
N GLY A 197 4.62 3.43 -17.46
CA GLY A 197 3.63 3.00 -16.48
C GLY A 197 4.13 2.92 -15.04
N CYS A 198 4.96 3.89 -14.60
CA CYS A 198 5.42 3.98 -13.20
C CYS A 198 4.25 3.82 -12.23
N LYS A 199 4.36 2.86 -11.32
CA LYS A 199 3.39 2.61 -10.25
C LYS A 199 3.76 3.37 -9.00
N VAL A 200 2.78 3.72 -8.18
CA VAL A 200 2.99 4.28 -6.84
C VAL A 200 2.45 3.30 -5.80
N VAL A 201 3.32 2.85 -4.91
CA VAL A 201 2.96 2.03 -3.75
C VAL A 201 3.05 2.89 -2.49
N SER A 202 1.97 3.04 -1.75
CA SER A 202 1.98 3.77 -0.48
C SER A 202 2.13 2.82 0.70
N ALA A 203 3.05 3.16 1.61
CA ALA A 203 3.27 2.46 2.86
C ALA A 203 2.32 3.01 3.94
N ASP A 204 1.54 2.11 4.55
CA ASP A 204 0.53 2.34 5.56
C ASP A 204 -0.70 3.13 5.07
N LEU A 205 -0.46 4.33 4.55
CA LEU A 205 -1.41 5.34 4.10
C LEU A 205 -0.76 6.14 2.94
N PRO A 206 -1.53 6.55 1.91
CA PRO A 206 -1.04 7.58 1.00
C PRO A 206 -0.73 8.86 1.77
N SER A 207 0.50 9.34 1.66
CA SER A 207 0.96 10.49 2.44
C SER A 207 0.12 11.72 2.12
N GLY A 208 -0.42 12.33 3.17
CA GLY A 208 -1.38 13.43 3.08
C GLY A 208 -2.83 13.01 3.30
N LEU A 209 -3.15 11.71 3.34
CA LEU A 209 -4.47 11.21 3.68
C LEU A 209 -4.61 11.03 5.20
N ASP A 210 -5.69 11.54 5.79
CA ASP A 210 -5.96 11.36 7.20
C ASP A 210 -6.50 9.95 7.51
N ALA A 211 -5.83 9.25 8.43
CA ALA A 211 -6.16 7.88 8.82
C ALA A 211 -7.60 7.69 9.38
N ASP A 212 -8.17 8.71 10.01
CA ASP A 212 -9.45 8.57 10.71
C ASP A 212 -10.62 9.06 9.85
N SER A 213 -10.45 10.21 9.19
CA SER A 213 -11.49 10.85 8.39
C SER A 213 -11.44 10.54 6.90
N GLY A 214 -10.32 10.03 6.37
CA GLY A 214 -10.14 9.77 4.95
C GLY A 214 -9.99 11.03 4.10
N ARG A 215 -9.86 12.20 4.73
CA ARG A 215 -9.73 13.48 4.02
C ARG A 215 -8.27 13.76 3.67
N PRO A 216 -7.98 14.30 2.48
CA PRO A 216 -6.66 14.83 2.18
C PRO A 216 -6.39 16.09 3.02
N LEU A 217 -5.23 16.14 3.67
CA LEU A 217 -4.79 17.23 4.54
C LEU A 217 -3.59 18.01 3.95
N GLY A 218 -3.15 17.72 2.74
CA GLY A 218 -2.12 18.52 2.07
C GLY A 218 -2.69 19.82 1.49
N THR A 219 -1.89 20.89 1.57
CA THR A 219 -2.21 22.18 0.93
C THR A 219 -1.64 22.28 -0.49
N GLY A 220 -1.01 21.23 -0.99
CA GLY A 220 -0.56 21.13 -2.38
C GLY A 220 -1.73 20.93 -3.34
N VAL A 221 -1.45 20.88 -4.64
CA VAL A 221 -2.49 20.75 -5.68
C VAL A 221 -3.25 19.43 -5.53
N SER A 222 -2.54 18.36 -5.18
CA SER A 222 -3.12 17.02 -5.11
C SER A 222 -3.77 16.71 -3.76
N GLY A 223 -3.41 17.43 -2.69
CA GLY A 223 -3.84 17.16 -1.31
C GLY A 223 -3.21 15.92 -0.66
N ALA A 224 -3.02 14.83 -1.40
CA ALA A 224 -2.34 13.61 -0.94
C ALA A 224 -1.70 12.85 -2.12
N VAL A 225 -0.87 11.86 -1.81
CA VAL A 225 -0.34 10.91 -2.80
C VAL A 225 -1.49 10.08 -3.38
N ARG A 226 -1.44 9.81 -4.68
CA ARG A 226 -2.40 8.94 -5.38
C ARG A 226 -1.74 7.61 -5.73
N ALA A 227 -1.91 6.64 -4.85
CA ALA A 227 -1.35 5.31 -5.01
C ALA A 227 -2.03 4.54 -6.14
N ASP A 228 -1.30 3.60 -6.73
CA ASP A 228 -1.89 2.46 -7.46
C ASP A 228 -2.19 1.31 -6.50
N LEU A 229 -1.38 1.18 -5.44
CA LEU A 229 -1.55 0.18 -4.39
C LEU A 229 -1.14 0.77 -3.02
N THR A 230 -1.94 0.55 -1.99
CA THR A 230 -1.64 0.90 -0.60
C THR A 230 -1.48 -0.37 0.22
N VAL A 231 -0.29 -0.58 0.80
CA VAL A 231 -0.04 -1.65 1.77
C VAL A 231 -0.31 -1.10 3.15
N THR A 232 -1.39 -1.54 3.77
CA THR A 232 -1.82 -1.02 5.06
C THR A 232 -1.54 -2.01 6.17
N PHE A 233 -0.94 -1.55 7.26
CA PHE A 233 -0.49 -2.41 8.34
C PHE A 233 -1.53 -2.55 9.45
N VAL A 234 -1.54 -3.70 10.15
CA VAL A 234 -2.47 -4.07 11.24
C VAL A 234 -3.91 -4.31 10.76
N GLY A 235 -4.46 -3.41 9.95
CA GLY A 235 -5.82 -3.49 9.44
C GLY A 235 -6.19 -2.24 8.63
N LEU A 236 -7.42 -2.24 8.11
CA LEU A 236 -7.96 -1.09 7.38
C LEU A 236 -8.08 0.12 8.30
N LYS A 237 -7.71 1.30 7.81
CA LYS A 237 -7.88 2.55 8.56
C LYS A 237 -9.32 3.01 8.46
N LYS A 238 -9.88 3.62 9.51
CA LYS A 238 -11.25 4.15 9.47
C LYS A 238 -11.51 5.06 8.27
N GLY A 239 -10.54 5.92 7.96
CA GLY A 239 -10.62 6.83 6.82
C GLY A 239 -10.74 6.13 5.47
N PHE A 240 -10.43 4.83 5.36
CA PHE A 240 -10.49 4.10 4.09
C PHE A 240 -11.92 3.83 3.64
N THR A 241 -12.91 3.93 4.52
CA THR A 241 -14.32 3.78 4.13
C THR A 241 -14.91 5.09 3.60
N ALA A 242 -14.20 6.21 3.72
CA ALA A 242 -14.65 7.49 3.19
C ALA A 242 -14.63 7.48 1.65
N PHE A 243 -15.67 8.05 1.04
CA PHE A 243 -15.76 8.19 -0.41
C PHE A 243 -14.60 9.03 -0.97
N GLU A 244 -14.24 10.11 -0.29
CA GLU A 244 -13.13 10.98 -0.68
C GLU A 244 -11.75 10.29 -0.60
N ALA A 245 -11.61 9.22 0.19
CA ALA A 245 -10.35 8.49 0.27
C ALA A 245 -10.09 7.64 -0.98
N GLN A 246 -11.15 7.15 -1.65
CA GLN A 246 -11.04 6.15 -2.72
C GLN A 246 -10.15 6.60 -3.89
N GLU A 247 -10.13 7.90 -4.18
CA GLU A 247 -9.32 8.45 -5.28
C GLU A 247 -7.80 8.47 -5.01
N PHE A 248 -7.39 8.14 -3.78
CA PHE A 248 -6.00 8.15 -3.32
C PHE A 248 -5.43 6.76 -3.03
N LEU A 249 -6.30 5.80 -2.67
CA LEU A 249 -5.89 4.51 -2.11
C LEU A 249 -5.36 3.53 -3.16
N GLY A 250 -5.91 3.54 -4.37
CA GLY A 250 -5.68 2.47 -5.33
C GLY A 250 -6.21 1.13 -4.79
N GLU A 251 -5.56 0.03 -5.15
CA GLU A 251 -5.81 -1.26 -4.52
C GLU A 251 -5.30 -1.26 -3.07
N VAL A 252 -6.06 -1.83 -2.14
CA VAL A 252 -5.67 -1.86 -0.72
C VAL A 252 -5.38 -3.29 -0.30
N VAL A 253 -4.16 -3.50 0.20
CA VAL A 253 -3.72 -4.78 0.76
C VAL A 253 -3.51 -4.59 2.27
N VAL A 254 -4.20 -5.40 3.07
CA VAL A 254 -3.94 -5.48 4.51
C VAL A 254 -2.78 -6.44 4.75
N TRP A 255 -1.73 -5.96 5.40
CA TRP A 255 -0.53 -6.73 5.69
C TRP A 255 -0.28 -6.84 7.20
N GLY A 256 -0.09 -8.07 7.67
CA GLY A 256 0.21 -8.35 9.06
C GLY A 256 1.65 -7.98 9.43
N ILE A 257 1.82 -7.27 10.56
CA ILE A 257 3.15 -6.91 11.09
C ILE A 257 3.66 -7.89 12.16
N GLY A 258 2.95 -9.01 12.36
CA GLY A 258 3.26 -9.98 13.41
C GLY A 258 2.69 -9.64 14.79
N ALA A 259 1.81 -8.64 14.88
CA ALA A 259 1.02 -8.40 16.10
C ALA A 259 0.05 -9.59 16.35
N PRO A 260 -0.16 -10.01 17.61
CA PRO A 260 -1.09 -11.09 17.93
C PRO A 260 -2.52 -10.79 17.46
N VAL A 261 -3.22 -11.80 16.94
CA VAL A 261 -4.60 -11.66 16.45
C VAL A 261 -5.56 -11.25 17.57
N GLU A 262 -5.32 -11.72 18.80
CA GLU A 262 -6.10 -11.31 19.97
C GLU A 262 -5.97 -9.81 20.24
N LEU A 263 -4.80 -9.23 19.96
CA LEU A 263 -4.54 -7.82 20.15
C LEU A 263 -5.24 -6.98 19.06
N THR A 264 -5.18 -7.41 17.79
CA THR A 264 -5.86 -6.71 16.69
C THR A 264 -7.37 -6.79 16.86
N ARG A 265 -7.93 -7.96 17.20
CA ARG A 265 -9.37 -8.12 17.51
C ARG A 265 -9.82 -7.29 18.72
N ARG A 266 -8.98 -7.14 19.73
CA ARG A 266 -9.29 -6.33 20.93
C ARG A 266 -9.40 -4.83 20.64
N LEU A 267 -8.63 -4.34 19.68
CA LEU A 267 -8.51 -2.90 19.40
C LEU A 267 -9.17 -2.46 18.09
N GLY A 268 -9.54 -3.41 17.22
CA GLY A 268 -10.31 -3.15 16.02
C GLY A 268 -11.77 -2.87 16.35
N GLU A 269 -12.39 -2.02 15.53
CA GLU A 269 -13.81 -1.73 15.59
C GLU A 269 -14.51 -2.37 14.38
N PRO A 270 -15.72 -2.93 14.51
CA PRO A 270 -16.47 -3.41 13.37
C PRO A 270 -16.67 -2.29 12.32
N MET A 271 -16.47 -2.63 11.06
CA MET A 271 -16.77 -1.75 9.95
C MET A 271 -18.29 -1.58 9.87
N GLU A 272 -18.77 -0.35 9.97
CA GLU A 272 -20.19 -0.06 9.79
C GLU A 272 -20.56 -0.26 8.31
N THR A 273 -21.29 -1.33 8.01
CA THR A 273 -21.96 -1.47 6.72
C THR A 273 -23.22 -0.62 6.76
N THR A 274 -23.22 0.52 6.07
CA THR A 274 -24.50 1.17 5.77
C THR A 274 -25.25 0.28 4.79
N GLU A 275 -26.23 -0.48 5.27
CA GLU A 275 -27.23 -1.08 4.39
C GLU A 275 -27.82 0.04 3.54
N TYR A 276 -27.69 -0.07 2.21
CA TYR A 276 -28.39 0.83 1.31
C TYR A 276 -29.90 0.67 1.58
N PRO A 277 -30.64 1.75 1.87
CA PRO A 277 -32.09 1.69 1.95
C PRO A 277 -32.63 1.52 0.53
N GLY A 278 -32.57 0.29 0.01
CA GLY A 278 -32.96 -0.08 -1.35
C GLY A 278 -33.54 -1.49 -1.47
N ASP A 279 -33.37 -2.35 -0.45
CA ASP A 279 -34.01 -3.66 -0.36
C ASP A 279 -35.27 -3.62 0.54
N VAL A 280 -36.04 -2.52 0.46
CA VAL A 280 -37.48 -2.64 0.70
C VAL A 280 -38.05 -3.34 -0.53
N GLY A 281 -38.60 -4.53 -0.30
CA GLY A 281 -38.97 -5.49 -1.33
C GLY A 281 -39.71 -4.88 -2.51
N ALA A 282 -39.51 -5.50 -3.68
CA ALA A 282 -40.28 -5.27 -4.88
C ALA A 282 -41.77 -5.57 -4.63
N ASP A 283 -42.47 -4.63 -4.00
CA ASP A 283 -43.90 -4.50 -4.13
C ASP A 283 -44.16 -3.83 -5.47
N GLN A 284 -44.91 -4.54 -6.30
CA GLN A 284 -45.38 -4.10 -7.61
C GLN A 284 -46.06 -2.73 -7.51
N GLU A 285 -45.37 -1.67 -7.92
CA GLU A 285 -46.02 -0.42 -8.28
C GLU A 285 -46.18 -0.37 -9.81
N ASP A 286 -47.46 -0.42 -10.21
CA ASP A 286 -47.95 -0.27 -11.57
C ASP A 286 -47.30 0.93 -12.27
N TRP A 287 -46.62 0.67 -13.38
CA TRP A 287 -46.14 1.71 -14.27
C TRP A 287 -47.33 2.30 -15.06
N PRO A 288 -47.62 3.60 -14.97
CA PRO A 288 -48.70 4.18 -15.77
C PRO A 288 -48.32 4.21 -17.25
N ASP A 289 -49.23 3.72 -18.10
CA ASP A 289 -49.13 3.75 -19.56
C ASP A 289 -48.79 5.15 -20.08
N HIS A 290 -47.68 5.26 -20.83
CA HIS A 290 -47.33 6.49 -21.54
C HIS A 290 -48.22 6.60 -22.78
N GLU A 291 -49.14 7.57 -22.78
CA GLU A 291 -49.84 8.03 -23.98
C GLU A 291 -48.83 8.62 -24.99
N GLU A 292 -48.84 8.09 -26.21
CA GLU A 292 -48.07 8.58 -27.34
C GLU A 292 -48.58 9.97 -27.79
N GLU A 293 -47.88 11.04 -27.43
CA GLU A 293 -48.07 12.34 -28.10
C GLU A 293 -47.33 12.35 -29.45
N SER A 294 -48.14 12.43 -30.52
CA SER A 294 -47.75 12.48 -31.91
C SER A 294 -46.89 13.71 -32.25
N VAL A 295 -45.63 13.48 -32.65
CA VAL A 295 -44.79 14.51 -33.26
C VAL A 295 -45.21 14.70 -34.72
N GLY A 296 -45.81 15.85 -35.02
CA GLY A 296 -46.20 16.28 -36.36
C GLY A 296 -44.99 16.44 -37.30
N ARG A 297 -45.10 15.89 -38.51
CA ARG A 297 -44.15 16.10 -39.61
C ARG A 297 -44.28 17.51 -40.20
N PRO A 298 -43.20 18.18 -40.60
CA PRO A 298 -43.28 19.31 -41.52
C PRO A 298 -43.60 18.81 -42.94
N ARG A 299 -44.50 19.50 -43.64
CA ARG A 299 -44.69 19.38 -45.09
C ARG A 299 -43.79 20.40 -45.79
N GLU A 300 -43.15 19.92 -46.86
CA GLU A 300 -42.49 20.59 -48.01
C GLU A 300 -41.93 22.01 -47.84
#